data_AF-A0A9J9LG43-F1
#
_entry.id   AF-A0A9J9LG43-F1
#
_cell.length_a   1.000
_cell.length_b   1.000
_cell.length_c   1.000
_cell.angle_alpha   90.00
_cell.angle_beta   90.00
_cell.angle_gamma   90.00
#
_symmetry.space_group_name_H-M   'P 1'
#
loop_
_entity.id
_entity.type
_entity.pdbx_description
1 polymer ?
#
loop_
_entity_poly.entity_id
_entity_poly.type
_entity_poly.pdbx_seq_one_letter_code
_entity_poly.pdbx_strand_id
1 'polypeptide(L)' 'MGWEFDEAGKFGSERAAEDYAKRNNIDPRDVQLTRKGEEVELNIRRSALDGRKLRDNGEGRRDGWG' A
#
# COMPACT_ATOMS: atom_id res chain seq x y z
N MET A 1 -15.86 3.98 -9.83
CA MET A 1 -14.45 4.42 -9.75
C MET A 1 -14.03 4.34 -8.30
N GLY A 2 -13.77 3.12 -7.82
CA GLY A 2 -13.38 2.89 -6.43
C GLY A 2 -11.92 3.27 -6.26
N TRP A 3 -11.60 4.02 -5.22
CA TRP A 3 -10.23 4.17 -4.78
C TRP A 3 -9.82 2.82 -4.18
N GLU A 4 -9.29 1.93 -5.00
CA GLU A 4 -8.77 0.64 -4.53
C GLU A 4 -7.45 0.91 -3.81
N PHE A 5 -7.44 0.70 -2.51
CA PHE A 5 -6.23 0.69 -1.71
C PHE A 5 -5.80 -0.76 -1.52
N ASP A 6 -4.50 -1.00 -1.59
CA ASP A 6 -3.90 -2.30 -1.35
C ASP A 6 -3.27 -2.30 0.05
N GLU A 7 -3.50 -3.36 0.82
CA GLU A 7 -2.92 -3.51 2.16
C GLU A 7 -1.41 -3.69 2.02
N ALA A 8 -0.65 -2.68 2.44
CA ALA A 8 0.80 -2.71 2.34
C ALA A 8 1.46 -3.37 3.55
N GLY A 9 0.77 -3.39 4.69
CA GLY A 9 1.24 -4.05 5.89
C GLY A 9 0.56 -3.57 7.17
N LYS A 10 0.74 -4.35 8.24
CA LYS A 10 0.26 -4.05 9.59
C LYS A 10 1.42 -3.59 10.46
N PHE A 11 1.18 -2.53 11.21
CA PHE A 11 2.16 -1.85 12.04
C PHE A 11 1.62 -1.69 13.46
N GLY A 12 2.50 -1.75 14.45
CA GLY A 12 2.10 -1.51 15.85
C GLY A 12 1.82 -0.03 16.17
N SER A 13 2.05 0.89 15.23
CA SER A 13 1.79 2.32 15.41
C SER A 13 1.77 3.07 14.08
N GLU A 14 1.07 4.21 14.04
CA GLU A 14 1.04 5.13 12.90
C GLU A 14 2.44 5.59 12.52
N ARG A 15 3.30 5.84 13.52
CA ARG A 15 4.68 6.25 13.30
C ARG A 15 5.51 5.19 12.56
N ALA A 16 5.31 3.91 12.87
CA ALA A 16 5.99 2.83 12.17
C ALA A 16 5.52 2.70 10.71
N ALA A 17 4.22 2.91 10.48
CA ALA A 17 3.63 2.90 9.14
C ALA A 17 4.08 4.10 8.29
N GLU A 18 4.17 5.30 8.89
CA GLU A 18 4.75 6.48 8.24
C GLU A 18 6.24 6.32 7.92
N ASP A 19 7.00 5.73 8.84
CA ASP A 19 8.43 5.46 8.62
C ASP A 19 8.63 4.49 7.45
N TYR A 20 7.78 3.45 7.37
CA TYR A 20 7.76 2.55 6.21
C TYR A 20 7.42 3.28 4.91
N ALA A 21 6.39 4.15 4.91
CA ALA A 21 6.03 4.93 3.73
C ALA A 21 7.21 5.82 3.27
N LYS A 22 7.86 6.52 4.20
CA LYS A 22 9.03 7.37 3.91
C LYS A 22 10.21 6.56 3.37
N ARG A 23 10.52 5.41 3.96
CA ARG A 23 11.59 4.50 3.49
C ARG A 23 11.35 4.00 2.08
N ASN A 24 10.10 3.75 1.72
CA ASN A 24 9.71 3.28 0.39
C ASN A 24 9.41 4.42 -0.59
N ASN A 25 9.71 5.67 -0.22
CA ASN A 25 9.45 6.86 -1.04
C ASN A 25 7.96 7.02 -1.42
N ILE A 26 7.06 6.54 -0.56
CA ILE A 26 5.62 6.64 -0.73
C ILE A 26 5.14 7.98 -0.20
N ASP A 27 4.43 8.71 -1.06
CA ASP A 27 3.84 9.97 -0.68
C ASP A 27 2.82 9.74 0.44
N PRO A 28 2.88 10.50 1.55
CA PRO A 28 1.91 10.39 2.63
C PRO A 28 0.46 10.64 2.18
N ARG A 29 0.24 11.28 1.03
CA ARG A 29 -1.09 11.48 0.45
C ARG A 29 -1.65 10.24 -0.25
N ASP A 30 -0.77 9.32 -0.60
CA ASP A 30 -1.10 8.05 -1.24
C ASP A 30 -1.20 6.90 -0.23
N VAL A 31 -0.99 7.16 1.06
CA VAL A 31 -1.17 6.19 2.13
C VAL A 31 -2.36 6.53 2.99
N GLN A 32 -3.07 5.50 3.42
CA GLN A 32 -4.17 5.58 4.36
C GLN A 32 -3.86 4.69 5.56
N LEU A 33 -3.69 5.33 6.71
CA LEU A 33 -3.53 4.65 7.98
C LEU A 33 -4.91 4.34 8.56
N THR A 34 -5.17 3.06 8.80
CA THR A 34 -6.40 2.59 9.41
C THR A 34 -6.07 1.94 10.73
N ARG A 35 -6.56 2.52 11.83
CA ARG A 35 -6.38 1.93 13.16
C ARG A 35 -7.43 0.83 13.38
N LYS A 36 -6.98 -0.41 13.57
CA LYS A 36 -7.82 -1.55 13.96
C LYS A 36 -7.42 -2.02 15.35
N GLY A 37 -8.08 -1.46 16.36
CA GLY A 37 -7.81 -1.78 17.76
C GLY A 37 -6.40 -1.36 18.19
N GLU A 38 -5.55 -2.36 18.45
CA GLU A 38 -4.15 -2.20 18.83
C GLU A 38 -3.19 -2.16 17.63
N GLU A 39 -3.68 -2.47 16.43
CA GLU A 39 -2.90 -2.50 15.20
C GLU A 39 -3.22 -1.30 14.30
N VAL A 40 -2.24 -0.89 13.50
CA VAL A 40 -2.37 0.15 12.48
C VAL A 40 -2.07 -0.47 11.13
N GLU A 41 -3.07 -0.54 10.27
CA GLU A 41 -2.93 -0.99 8.89
C GLU A 41 -2.52 0.19 8.01
N LEU A 42 -1.46 0.00 7.21
CA LEU A 42 -1.08 0.91 6.15
C LEU A 42 -1.68 0.41 4.84
N ASN A 43 -2.55 1.21 4.25
CA ASN A 43 -3.12 0.93 2.94
C ASN A 43 -2.50 1.91 1.94
N ILE A 44 -1.93 1.42 0.83
CA ILE A 44 -1.37 2.27 -0.21
C ILE A 44 -2.37 2.34 -1.37
N ARG A 45 -2.58 3.53 -1.90
CA ARG A 45 -3.46 3.74 -3.05
C ARG A 45 -2.90 3.02 -4.26
N ARG A 46 -3.70 2.16 -4.91
CA ARG A 46 -3.26 1.38 -6.08
C ARG A 46 -2.81 2.27 -7.24
N SER A 47 -3.40 3.45 -7.42
CA SER A 47 -2.93 4.44 -8.42
C SER A 47 -1.52 4.98 -8.14
N ALA A 48 -1.08 5.01 -6.88
CA ALA A 48 0.29 5.37 -6.52
C ALA A 48 1.28 4.24 -6.83
N LEU A 49 0.80 3.00 -6.78
CA LEU A 49 1.53 1.79 -7.22
C LEU A 49 1.53 1.65 -8.75
N ASP A 50 0.55 2.22 -9.44
CA ASP A 50 0.43 2.21 -10.91
C ASP A 50 1.29 3.30 -11.57
N GLY A 51 1.29 4.52 -11.02
CA GLY A 51 2.05 5.65 -11.55
C GLY A 51 3.55 5.62 -11.21
N ARG A 52 3.93 4.97 -10.10
CA ARG A 52 5.32 4.59 -9.86
C ARG A 52 5.47 3.18 -10.36
N LYS A 53 6.29 2.96 -11.41
CA LYS A 53 6.91 1.66 -11.68
C LYS A 53 7.59 1.17 -10.39
N LEU A 54 6.85 0.50 -9.51
CA LEU A 54 7.39 -0.62 -8.78
C LEU A 54 7.90 -1.54 -9.88
N ARG A 55 9.21 -1.79 -9.83
CA ARG A 55 10.01 -2.42 -10.90
C ARG A 55 9.63 -3.90 -11.15
N ASP A 56 8.41 -4.28 -10.79
CA ASP A 56 7.85 -5.63 -10.75
C ASP A 56 6.44 -5.71 -11.37
N ASN A 57 6.07 -4.73 -12.21
CA ASN A 57 4.89 -4.87 -13.06
C ASN A 57 5.32 -5.51 -14.39
N GLY A 58 5.51 -6.84 -14.38
CA GLY A 58 6.16 -7.55 -15.48
C GLY A 58 5.81 -9.02 -15.71
N GLU A 59 5.73 -9.90 -14.70
CA GLU A 59 5.54 -11.33 -14.97
C GLU A 59 4.72 -12.06 -13.89
N GLY A 60 3.56 -12.60 -14.32
CA GLY A 60 2.78 -13.63 -13.60
C GLY A 60 2.10 -13.11 -12.33
N ARG A 61 0.79 -12.92 -12.30
CA ARG A 61 -0.17 -14.02 -12.34
C ARG A 61 -1.48 -13.55 -12.95
N ARG A 62 -1.66 -13.97 -14.19
CA ARG A 62 -2.96 -14.19 -14.81
C ARG A 62 -3.43 -15.57 -14.35
N ASP A 63 -3.84 -15.71 -13.09
CA ASP A 63 -4.66 -16.86 -12.70
C ASP A 63 -6.10 -16.48 -13.07
N GLY A 64 -6.35 -16.58 -14.37
CA GLY A 64 -7.69 -16.74 -14.88
C GLY A 64 -8.22 -18.08 -14.37
N TRP A 65 -9.43 -18.06 -13.85
CA TRP A 65 -10.30 -19.22 -14.00
C TRP A 65 -10.76 -19.22 -15.46
N GLY A 66 -10.05 -19.99 -16.29
CA GLY A 66 -10.27 -20.18 -17.72
C GLY A 66 -9.22 -21.12 -18.30
#